data_AF-A0A357EJR9-F1
#
_entry.id   AF-A0A357EJR9-F1
#
_cell.length_a   1.000
_cell.length_b   1.000
_cell.length_c   1.000
_cell.angle_alpha   90.00
_cell.angle_beta   90.00
_cell.angle_gamma   90.00
#
_symmetry.space_group_name_H-M   'P 1'
#
loop_
_entity.id
_entity.type
_entity.pdbx_description
1 polymer ?
#
loop_
_entity_poly.entity_id
_entity_poly.type
_entity_poly.pdbx_seq_one_letter_code
_entity_poly.pdbx_strand_id
1 'polypeptide(L)'
;PTPGASLEAAVAAANRAMLAKLIPSQQAIIDHAYQAVLTTIADGPAKSNGVAVAEKAVAAVLARRANDGAAAGESYRPHTSAGTYVPTVIPEAPQWRYRTPWLMTNPSQFRPGPPPDLGSDVWARDYNEVKALGGKRSQQRTAEQTEIARFWEEVMPPIYHAIVRSVANTPGRDITRNARLFAAVTQASDDGLIAVFDAKYHYGFWRPLTAIRNGDIDGNDATERDESWVPFIET
;
A
#
# COMPACT_ATOMS: atom_id res chain seq x y z
N PRO A 1 27.49 10.07 4.92
CA PRO A 1 27.74 9.71 6.33
C PRO A 1 28.49 10.84 7.03
N THR A 2 28.07 11.25 8.23
CA THR A 2 28.86 12.17 9.07
C THR A 2 30.14 11.45 9.48
N PRO A 3 31.34 11.97 9.16
CA PRO A 3 32.59 11.32 9.55
C PRO A 3 32.64 11.08 11.06
N GLY A 4 33.02 9.88 11.48
CA GLY A 4 33.19 9.52 12.90
C GLY A 4 31.90 9.20 13.67
N ALA A 5 30.74 9.06 13.02
CA ALA A 5 29.50 8.56 13.64
C ALA A 5 29.26 7.07 13.32
N SER A 6 28.85 6.26 14.30
CA SER A 6 28.47 4.86 14.08
C SER A 6 27.16 4.77 13.29
N LEU A 7 27.20 4.04 12.18
CA LEU A 7 26.02 3.81 11.33
C LEU A 7 24.99 2.93 12.04
N GLU A 8 25.45 1.93 12.77
CA GLU A 8 24.63 0.98 13.53
C GLU A 8 23.85 1.71 14.63
N ALA A 9 24.52 2.57 15.39
CA ALA A 9 23.88 3.40 16.42
C ALA A 9 22.84 4.35 15.79
N ALA A 10 23.17 4.96 14.65
CA ALA A 10 22.26 5.86 13.95
C ALA A 10 21.01 5.13 13.44
N VAL A 11 21.17 3.96 12.80
CA VAL A 11 20.04 3.17 12.30
C VAL A 11 19.16 2.68 13.45
N ALA A 12 19.75 2.18 14.54
CA ALA A 12 18.99 1.71 15.70
C ALA A 12 18.19 2.86 16.35
N ALA A 13 18.82 4.01 16.56
CA ALA A 13 18.16 5.18 17.14
C ALA A 13 17.03 5.72 16.25
N ALA A 14 17.24 5.76 14.93
CA ALA A 14 16.22 6.22 13.99
C ALA A 14 15.00 5.30 13.99
N ASN A 15 15.21 3.97 13.95
CA ASN A 15 14.13 2.98 14.01
C ASN A 15 13.37 3.06 15.32
N ARG A 16 14.07 3.15 16.45
CA ARG A 16 13.44 3.31 17.76
C ARG A 16 12.51 4.52 17.78
N ALA A 17 13.03 5.69 17.41
CA ALA A 17 12.27 6.94 17.50
C ALA A 17 11.07 6.96 16.56
N MET A 18 11.21 6.43 15.33
CA MET A 18 10.09 6.39 14.38
C MET A 18 9.03 5.36 14.78
N LEU A 19 9.43 4.14 15.15
CA LEU A 19 8.50 3.08 15.54
C LEU A 19 7.76 3.43 16.83
N ALA A 20 8.44 4.03 17.82
CA ALA A 20 7.80 4.52 19.05
C ALA A 20 6.66 5.51 18.76
N LYS A 21 6.81 6.33 17.70
CA LYS A 21 5.77 7.28 17.28
C LYS A 21 4.61 6.60 16.55
N LEU A 22 4.90 5.62 15.69
CA LEU A 22 3.90 4.97 14.83
C LEU A 22 3.12 3.86 15.55
N ILE A 23 3.75 3.13 16.45
CA ILE A 23 3.18 1.98 17.17
C ILE A 23 3.51 2.07 18.67
N PRO A 24 3.02 3.12 19.37
CA PRO A 24 3.36 3.37 20.77
C PRO A 24 3.01 2.21 21.72
N SER A 25 2.03 1.38 21.37
CA SER A 25 1.69 0.16 22.12
C SER A 25 2.83 -0.87 22.18
N GLN A 26 3.78 -0.80 21.24
CA GLN A 26 4.92 -1.73 21.14
C GLN A 26 6.22 -1.16 21.73
N GLN A 27 6.15 -0.04 22.48
CA GLN A 27 7.30 0.69 23.02
C GLN A 27 8.33 -0.21 23.70
N ALA A 28 7.88 -1.12 24.58
CA ALA A 28 8.77 -2.00 25.33
C ALA A 28 9.59 -2.94 24.41
N ILE A 29 8.96 -3.50 23.37
CA ILE A 29 9.62 -4.38 22.40
C ILE A 29 10.64 -3.58 21.57
N ILE A 30 10.26 -2.37 21.15
CA ILE A 30 11.12 -1.46 20.38
C ILE A 30 12.34 -1.05 21.20
N ASP A 31 12.13 -0.69 22.48
CA ASP A 31 13.20 -0.30 23.39
C ASP A 31 14.16 -1.47 23.66
N HIS A 32 13.62 -2.67 23.88
CA HIS A 32 14.45 -3.87 24.05
C HIS A 32 15.32 -4.14 22.82
N ALA A 33 14.75 -4.10 21.60
CA ALA A 33 15.49 -4.30 20.37
C ALA A 33 16.57 -3.23 20.15
N TYR A 34 16.26 -1.97 20.47
CA TYR A 34 17.25 -0.89 20.44
C TYR A 34 18.40 -1.14 21.41
N GLN A 35 18.11 -1.47 22.67
CA GLN A 35 19.15 -1.72 23.67
C GLN A 35 20.03 -2.92 23.30
N ALA A 36 19.45 -4.00 22.76
CA ALA A 36 20.19 -5.16 22.30
C ALA A 36 21.21 -4.82 21.20
N VAL A 37 20.94 -3.83 20.34
CA VAL A 37 21.92 -3.34 19.35
C VAL A 37 22.96 -2.44 20.03
N LEU A 38 22.53 -1.49 20.85
CA LEU A 38 23.41 -0.48 21.42
C LEU A 38 24.45 -1.06 22.39
N THR A 39 24.18 -2.19 23.05
CA THR A 39 25.17 -2.87 23.91
C THR A 39 26.31 -3.53 23.13
N THR A 40 26.12 -3.82 21.84
CA THR A 40 27.18 -4.37 20.98
C THR A 40 28.12 -3.30 20.43
N ILE A 41 27.77 -2.02 20.59
CA ILE A 41 28.53 -0.87 20.12
C ILE A 41 29.31 -0.28 21.30
N ALA A 42 30.64 -0.23 21.16
CA ALA A 42 31.53 0.35 22.15
C ALA A 42 31.11 1.78 22.51
N ASP A 43 31.16 2.10 23.80
CA ASP A 43 30.89 3.45 24.28
C ASP A 43 31.96 4.43 23.78
N GLY A 44 31.52 5.63 23.41
CA GLY A 44 32.40 6.68 22.93
C GLY A 44 31.74 7.63 21.93
N PRO A 45 32.50 8.61 21.42
CA PRO A 45 31.97 9.66 20.56
C PRO A 45 31.24 9.14 19.32
N ALA A 46 31.72 8.04 18.73
CA ALA A 46 31.09 7.49 17.52
C ALA A 46 29.65 7.02 17.77
N LYS A 47 29.39 6.36 18.89
CA LYS A 47 28.05 5.90 19.30
C LYS A 47 27.13 7.09 19.55
N SER A 48 27.55 8.04 20.39
CA SER A 48 26.78 9.25 20.71
C SER A 48 26.49 10.11 19.47
N ASN A 49 27.47 10.27 18.58
CA ASN A 49 27.30 11.00 17.33
C ASN A 49 26.32 10.30 16.38
N GLY A 50 26.33 8.97 16.33
CA GLY A 50 25.36 8.17 15.56
C GLY A 50 23.92 8.44 16.03
N VAL A 51 23.69 8.36 17.34
CA VAL A 51 22.39 8.67 17.96
C VAL A 51 21.96 10.11 17.64
N ALA A 52 22.84 11.09 17.85
CA ALA A 52 22.53 12.50 17.60
C ALA A 52 22.20 12.79 16.12
N VAL A 53 22.86 12.11 15.17
CA VAL A 53 22.52 12.22 13.73
C VAL A 53 21.12 11.64 13.47
N ALA A 54 20.78 10.51 14.08
CA ALA A 54 19.48 9.89 13.92
C ALA A 54 18.35 10.78 14.46
N GLU A 55 18.52 11.39 15.63
CA GLU A 55 17.55 12.31 16.21
C GLU A 55 17.25 13.49 15.27
N LYS A 56 18.28 14.10 14.70
CA LYS A 56 18.12 15.18 13.71
C LYS A 56 17.38 14.71 12.45
N ALA A 57 17.74 13.53 11.93
CA ALA A 57 17.10 12.97 10.75
C ALA A 57 15.61 12.64 10.98
N VAL A 58 15.30 12.01 12.12
CA VAL A 58 13.92 11.69 12.50
C VAL A 58 13.10 12.96 12.72
N ALA A 59 13.65 13.95 13.42
CA ALA A 59 12.98 15.24 13.62
C ALA A 59 12.65 15.92 12.28
N ALA A 60 13.58 15.91 11.33
CA ALA A 60 13.35 16.48 10.00
C ALA A 60 12.24 15.75 9.23
N VAL A 61 12.22 14.41 9.29
CA VAL A 61 11.16 13.62 8.64
C VAL A 61 9.81 13.88 9.30
N LEU A 62 9.72 13.82 10.63
CA LEU A 62 8.47 14.08 11.36
C LEU A 62 7.95 15.50 11.12
N ALA A 63 8.84 16.50 11.08
CA ALA A 63 8.46 17.87 10.76
C ALA A 63 7.89 17.98 9.33
N ARG A 64 8.53 17.33 8.35
CA ARG A 64 8.03 17.27 6.97
C ARG A 64 6.66 16.57 6.88
N ARG A 65 6.37 15.64 7.79
CA ARG A 65 5.14 14.83 7.78
C ARG A 65 4.05 15.29 8.76
N ALA A 66 4.27 16.36 9.53
CA ALA A 66 3.38 16.74 10.63
C ALA A 66 1.93 17.03 10.19
N ASN A 67 1.74 17.57 8.99
CA ASN A 67 0.43 17.90 8.42
C ASN A 67 0.25 17.27 7.04
N ASP A 68 0.76 16.05 6.87
CA ASP A 68 0.80 15.40 5.57
C ASP A 68 -0.53 14.79 5.12
N GLY A 69 -1.60 14.93 5.89
CA GLY A 69 -2.92 14.36 5.57
C GLY A 69 -3.12 12.91 6.01
N ALA A 70 -2.11 12.21 6.54
CA ALA A 70 -2.25 10.81 6.96
C ALA A 70 -3.22 10.62 8.14
N ALA A 71 -3.34 11.64 9.00
CA ALA A 71 -4.26 11.65 10.14
C ALA A 71 -5.63 12.27 9.82
N ALA A 72 -5.93 12.55 8.54
CA ALA A 72 -7.24 13.06 8.16
C ALA A 72 -8.35 12.05 8.54
N GLY A 73 -9.51 12.56 8.95
CA GLY A 73 -10.68 11.73 9.18
C GLY A 73 -11.22 11.15 7.88
N GLU A 74 -11.76 9.93 7.95
CA GLU A 74 -12.57 9.39 6.85
C GLU A 74 -13.91 10.15 6.77
N SER A 75 -14.44 10.34 5.57
CA SER A 75 -15.71 11.05 5.34
C SER A 75 -16.52 10.45 4.18
N TYR A 76 -16.28 9.18 3.86
CA TYR A 76 -16.89 8.55 2.70
C TYR A 76 -18.40 8.38 2.91
N ARG A 77 -19.19 8.61 1.85
CA ARG A 77 -20.64 8.40 1.85
C ARG A 77 -21.00 7.30 0.86
N PRO A 78 -21.74 6.25 1.28
CA PRO A 78 -22.19 5.21 0.37
C PRO A 78 -23.08 5.74 -0.75
N HIS A 79 -22.94 5.13 -1.92
CA HIS A 79 -23.78 5.34 -3.10
C HIS A 79 -24.49 4.02 -3.45
N THR A 80 -25.58 4.10 -4.23
CA THR A 80 -26.43 2.93 -4.56
C THR A 80 -26.87 2.87 -6.03
N SER A 81 -26.23 3.62 -6.93
CA SER A 81 -26.54 3.60 -8.37
C SER A 81 -25.64 2.63 -9.14
N ALA A 82 -26.13 2.13 -10.28
CA ALA A 82 -25.32 1.33 -11.21
C ALA A 82 -24.02 2.06 -11.60
N GLY A 83 -22.94 1.31 -11.81
CA GLY A 83 -21.60 1.86 -12.06
C GLY A 83 -20.90 2.46 -10.85
N THR A 84 -21.58 2.64 -9.70
CA THR A 84 -20.97 3.25 -8.51
C THR A 84 -20.67 2.23 -7.43
N TYR A 85 -19.59 2.46 -6.69
CA TYR A 85 -19.13 1.59 -5.63
C TYR A 85 -20.14 1.59 -4.48
N VAL A 86 -20.81 0.44 -4.33
CA VAL A 86 -21.65 0.10 -3.20
C VAL A 86 -20.80 -0.67 -2.19
N PRO A 87 -20.41 -0.08 -1.05
CA PRO A 87 -19.60 -0.76 -0.06
C PRO A 87 -20.39 -1.87 0.63
N THR A 88 -19.85 -3.08 0.66
CA THR A 88 -20.31 -4.21 1.48
C THR A 88 -19.57 -4.28 2.82
N VAL A 89 -18.49 -3.51 2.96
CA VAL A 89 -17.64 -3.33 4.14
C VAL A 89 -17.25 -1.86 4.26
N ILE A 90 -16.64 -1.46 5.39
CA ILE A 90 -16.10 -0.10 5.55
C ILE A 90 -15.04 0.14 4.46
N PRO A 91 -15.17 1.21 3.66
CA PRO A 91 -14.16 1.54 2.65
C PRO A 91 -12.78 1.76 3.26
N GLU A 92 -11.78 1.11 2.68
CA GLU A 92 -10.40 1.21 3.16
C GLU A 92 -9.85 2.61 2.88
N ALA A 93 -9.43 3.31 3.92
CA ALA A 93 -8.64 4.54 3.88
C ALA A 93 -9.00 5.60 2.80
N PRO A 94 -10.28 6.00 2.62
CA PRO A 94 -10.69 6.97 1.60
C PRO A 94 -9.96 8.33 1.70
N GLN A 95 -9.48 8.67 2.88
CA GLN A 95 -8.69 9.86 3.15
C GLN A 95 -7.26 9.80 2.61
N TRP A 96 -6.72 8.62 2.25
CA TRP A 96 -5.32 8.49 1.82
C TRP A 96 -4.99 9.27 0.54
N ARG A 97 -5.99 9.58 -0.28
CA ARG A 97 -5.85 10.46 -1.45
C ARG A 97 -5.46 11.89 -1.09
N TYR A 98 -5.59 12.30 0.17
CA TYR A 98 -5.18 13.64 0.64
C TYR A 98 -3.77 13.65 1.22
N ARG A 99 -3.08 12.49 1.24
CA ARG A 99 -1.73 12.42 1.76
C ARG A 99 -0.75 13.16 0.85
N THR A 100 0.19 13.87 1.45
CA THR A 100 1.28 14.53 0.73
C THR A 100 2.22 13.46 0.16
N PRO A 101 2.48 13.41 -1.15
CA PRO A 101 3.41 12.42 -1.70
C PRO A 101 4.87 12.67 -1.31
N TRP A 102 5.73 11.67 -1.50
CA TRP A 102 7.16 11.71 -1.28
C TRP A 102 7.94 12.15 -2.53
N LEU A 103 7.58 11.59 -3.68
CA LEU A 103 8.26 11.67 -4.98
C LEU A 103 7.33 12.24 -6.07
N MET A 104 6.03 11.94 -6.02
CA MET A 104 5.03 12.50 -6.91
C MET A 104 4.73 13.97 -6.59
N THR A 105 4.22 14.72 -7.57
CA THR A 105 3.84 16.12 -7.40
C THR A 105 2.48 16.25 -6.69
N ASN A 106 1.52 15.38 -7.01
CA ASN A 106 0.22 15.33 -6.36
C ASN A 106 -0.45 13.97 -6.58
N PRO A 107 -1.47 13.61 -5.78
CA PRO A 107 -2.16 12.31 -5.85
C PRO A 107 -2.71 11.93 -7.23
N SER A 108 -3.14 12.93 -8.03
CA SER A 108 -3.75 12.72 -9.35
C SER A 108 -2.76 12.63 -10.51
N GLN A 109 -1.45 12.79 -10.27
CA GLN A 109 -0.44 12.84 -11.34
C GLN A 109 -0.48 11.63 -12.28
N PHE A 110 -0.82 10.44 -11.77
CA PHE A 110 -0.93 9.20 -12.55
C PHE A 110 -2.35 8.64 -12.60
N ARG A 111 -3.36 9.47 -12.32
CA ARG A 111 -4.75 9.02 -12.40
C ARG A 111 -5.04 8.59 -13.85
N PRO A 112 -5.53 7.35 -14.08
CA PRO A 112 -5.92 6.91 -15.42
C PRO A 112 -7.14 7.69 -15.92
N GLY A 113 -7.56 7.45 -17.16
CA GLY A 113 -8.88 7.90 -17.63
C GLY A 113 -10.04 7.25 -16.85
N PRO A 114 -11.28 7.72 -17.07
CA PRO A 114 -12.45 7.12 -16.43
C PRO A 114 -12.65 5.66 -16.83
N PRO A 115 -13.37 4.86 -16.01
CA PRO A 115 -13.82 3.54 -16.40
C PRO A 115 -14.61 3.56 -17.72
N PRO A 116 -14.66 2.43 -18.44
CA PRO A 116 -15.49 2.31 -19.63
C PRO A 116 -16.95 2.69 -19.36
N ASP A 117 -17.60 3.28 -20.35
CA ASP A 117 -19.04 3.52 -20.31
C ASP A 117 -19.80 2.19 -20.21
N LEU A 118 -20.84 2.13 -19.37
CA LEU A 118 -21.57 0.88 -19.12
C LEU A 118 -22.29 0.38 -20.38
N GLY A 119 -22.69 1.26 -21.30
CA GLY A 119 -23.29 0.85 -22.57
C GLY A 119 -22.29 0.37 -23.62
N SER A 120 -20.99 0.39 -23.34
CA SER A 120 -19.94 0.13 -24.34
C SER A 120 -19.62 -1.36 -24.50
N ASP A 121 -19.15 -1.73 -25.70
CA ASP A 121 -18.62 -3.06 -25.99
C ASP A 121 -17.40 -3.41 -25.11
N VAL A 122 -16.62 -2.40 -24.69
CA VAL A 122 -15.47 -2.59 -23.81
C VAL A 122 -15.93 -3.03 -22.42
N TRP A 123 -16.95 -2.38 -21.87
CA TRP A 123 -17.55 -2.80 -20.60
C TRP A 123 -18.09 -4.23 -20.68
N ALA A 124 -18.88 -4.54 -21.72
CA ALA A 124 -19.44 -5.87 -21.90
C ALA A 124 -18.36 -6.96 -22.00
N ARG A 125 -17.28 -6.71 -22.74
CA ARG A 125 -16.15 -7.64 -22.84
C ARG A 125 -15.51 -7.88 -21.48
N ASP A 126 -15.12 -6.82 -20.77
CA ASP A 126 -14.37 -6.93 -19.52
C ASP A 126 -15.25 -7.53 -18.40
N TYR A 127 -16.54 -7.18 -18.35
CA TYR A 127 -17.53 -7.78 -17.48
C TYR A 127 -17.59 -9.31 -17.68
N ASN A 128 -17.71 -9.76 -18.93
CA ASN A 128 -17.85 -11.18 -19.24
C ASN A 128 -16.55 -11.96 -19.00
N GLU A 129 -15.38 -11.36 -19.24
CA GLU A 129 -14.10 -11.94 -18.89
C GLU A 129 -13.98 -12.16 -17.37
N VAL A 130 -14.31 -11.15 -16.57
CA VAL A 130 -14.27 -11.24 -15.10
C VAL A 130 -15.33 -12.23 -14.59
N LYS A 131 -16.52 -12.26 -15.17
CA LYS A 131 -17.56 -13.25 -14.84
C LYS A 131 -17.05 -14.68 -15.07
N ALA A 132 -16.42 -14.93 -16.23
CA ALA A 132 -15.92 -16.24 -16.63
C ALA A 132 -14.70 -16.71 -15.81
N LEU A 133 -13.71 -15.84 -15.61
CA LEU A 133 -12.42 -16.20 -14.98
C LEU A 133 -12.37 -15.90 -13.49
N GLY A 134 -13.10 -14.90 -13.00
CA GLY A 134 -13.04 -14.43 -11.61
C GLY A 134 -13.94 -15.18 -10.64
N GLY A 135 -14.87 -16.00 -11.13
CA GLY A 135 -15.84 -16.70 -10.29
C GLY A 135 -15.22 -17.81 -9.42
N LYS A 136 -15.76 -18.03 -8.22
CA LYS A 136 -15.30 -19.05 -7.26
C LYS A 136 -15.28 -20.46 -7.84
N ARG A 137 -16.23 -20.78 -8.72
CA ARG A 137 -16.36 -22.08 -9.41
C ARG A 137 -16.15 -21.98 -10.93
N SER A 138 -15.27 -21.08 -11.36
CA SER A 138 -14.90 -20.89 -12.77
C SER A 138 -14.49 -22.22 -13.41
N GLN A 139 -15.04 -22.49 -14.61
CA GLN A 139 -14.64 -23.62 -15.46
C GLN A 139 -13.57 -23.23 -16.50
N GLN A 140 -13.23 -21.94 -16.63
CA GLN A 140 -12.30 -21.42 -17.63
C GLN A 140 -10.92 -21.04 -17.05
N ARG A 141 -10.89 -20.51 -15.83
CA ARG A 141 -9.66 -20.21 -15.10
C ARG A 141 -8.81 -21.47 -14.93
N THR A 142 -7.56 -21.41 -15.39
CA THR A 142 -6.62 -22.53 -15.32
C THR A 142 -6.09 -22.73 -13.89
N ALA A 143 -5.46 -23.88 -13.64
CA ALA A 143 -4.76 -24.14 -12.38
C ALA A 143 -3.64 -23.11 -12.13
N GLU A 144 -2.86 -22.78 -13.16
CA GLU A 144 -1.80 -21.77 -13.06
C GLU A 144 -2.35 -20.39 -12.69
N GLN A 145 -3.42 -19.93 -13.34
CA GLN A 145 -4.07 -18.66 -13.00
C GLN A 145 -4.61 -18.64 -11.58
N THR A 146 -5.09 -19.78 -11.08
CA THR A 146 -5.56 -19.95 -9.70
C THR A 146 -4.43 -19.76 -8.70
N GLU A 147 -3.26 -20.36 -8.95
CA GLU A 147 -2.09 -20.21 -8.09
C GLU A 147 -1.51 -18.79 -8.15
N ILE A 148 -1.47 -18.17 -9.35
CA ILE A 148 -1.05 -16.77 -9.51
C ILE A 148 -1.97 -15.83 -8.71
N ALA A 149 -3.29 -16.03 -8.78
CA ALA A 149 -4.25 -15.21 -8.04
C ALA A 149 -4.05 -15.30 -6.53
N ARG A 150 -3.83 -16.51 -6.00
CA ARG A 150 -3.54 -16.72 -4.56
C ARG A 150 -2.21 -16.13 -4.14
N PHE A 151 -1.20 -16.25 -4.98
CA PHE A 151 0.14 -15.73 -4.68
C PHE A 151 0.14 -14.20 -4.56
N TRP A 152 -0.65 -13.51 -5.39
CA TRP A 152 -0.69 -12.04 -5.44
C TRP A 152 -1.89 -11.40 -4.72
N GLU A 153 -2.78 -12.19 -4.11
CA GLU A 153 -3.92 -11.66 -3.34
C GLU A 153 -3.45 -10.82 -2.14
N GLU A 154 -2.36 -11.23 -1.48
CA GLU A 154 -1.86 -10.53 -0.28
C GLU A 154 -1.56 -9.07 -0.63
N VAL A 155 -2.45 -8.20 -0.19
CA VAL A 155 -2.25 -6.75 -0.15
C VAL A 155 -1.39 -6.45 1.07
N MET A 156 -0.64 -5.33 1.06
CA MET A 156 0.19 -4.78 2.16
C MET A 156 1.71 -4.95 2.02
N PRO A 157 2.51 -4.16 2.77
CA PRO A 157 3.97 -4.23 2.77
C PRO A 157 4.61 -5.64 2.81
N PRO A 158 4.07 -6.68 3.48
CA PRO A 158 4.71 -7.99 3.58
C PRO A 158 5.02 -8.65 2.23
N ILE A 159 4.14 -8.54 1.22
CA ILE A 159 4.35 -9.18 -0.09
C ILE A 159 5.59 -8.61 -0.81
N TYR A 160 5.79 -7.30 -0.75
CA TYR A 160 6.89 -6.63 -1.44
C TYR A 160 8.18 -6.59 -0.61
N HIS A 161 8.10 -6.42 0.71
CA HIS A 161 9.29 -6.27 1.54
C HIS A 161 10.09 -7.57 1.70
N ALA A 162 9.47 -8.75 1.51
CA ALA A 162 10.23 -10.00 1.40
C ALA A 162 11.20 -9.96 0.20
N ILE A 163 10.75 -9.46 -0.95
CA ILE A 163 11.57 -9.28 -2.15
C ILE A 163 12.64 -8.21 -1.91
N VAL A 164 12.29 -7.07 -1.30
CA VAL A 164 13.29 -6.03 -0.99
C VAL A 164 14.37 -6.56 -0.06
N ARG A 165 14.00 -7.38 0.93
CA ARG A 165 14.95 -8.04 1.84
C ARG A 165 15.87 -9.03 1.11
N SER A 166 15.37 -9.81 0.15
CA SER A 166 16.22 -10.73 -0.61
C SER A 166 17.29 -9.98 -1.40
N VAL A 167 16.93 -8.84 -2.01
CA VAL A 167 17.89 -7.96 -2.68
C VAL A 167 18.88 -7.35 -1.68
N ALA A 168 18.40 -6.88 -0.52
CA ALA A 168 19.24 -6.28 0.51
C ALA A 168 20.27 -7.28 1.11
N ASN A 169 19.95 -8.57 1.09
CA ASN A 169 20.80 -9.65 1.61
C ASN A 169 21.77 -10.25 0.56
N THR A 170 21.77 -9.73 -0.68
CA THR A 170 22.73 -10.18 -1.70
C THR A 170 24.17 -9.87 -1.25
N PRO A 171 25.15 -10.78 -1.47
CA PRO A 171 26.55 -10.53 -1.10
C PRO A 171 27.10 -9.23 -1.67
N GLY A 172 27.93 -8.54 -0.89
CA GLY A 172 28.58 -7.28 -1.29
C GLY A 172 27.73 -6.02 -1.14
N ARG A 173 26.57 -6.10 -0.48
CA ARG A 173 25.77 -4.92 -0.12
C ARG A 173 26.19 -4.34 1.22
N ASP A 174 26.31 -3.02 1.28
CA ASP A 174 26.57 -2.27 2.50
C ASP A 174 25.29 -1.64 3.09
N ILE A 175 25.38 -1.23 4.37
CA ILE A 175 24.26 -0.63 5.13
C ILE A 175 23.71 0.62 4.43
N THR A 176 24.55 1.47 3.86
CA THR A 176 24.11 2.71 3.22
C THR A 176 23.36 2.43 1.92
N ARG A 177 23.83 1.46 1.13
CA ARG A 177 23.16 1.00 -0.08
C ARG A 177 21.81 0.36 0.24
N ASN A 178 21.72 -0.38 1.35
CA ASN A 178 20.46 -0.94 1.83
C ASN A 178 19.49 0.14 2.34
N ALA A 179 19.98 1.10 3.11
CA ALA A 179 19.15 2.23 3.58
C ALA A 179 18.53 3.00 2.40
N ARG A 180 19.30 3.27 1.34
CA ARG A 180 18.80 3.91 0.12
C ARG A 180 17.78 3.06 -0.63
N LEU A 181 18.01 1.75 -0.73
CA LEU A 181 17.05 0.82 -1.35
C LEU A 181 15.71 0.84 -0.61
N PHE A 182 15.73 0.67 0.71
CA PHE A 182 14.51 0.67 1.50
C PHE A 182 13.80 2.03 1.41
N ALA A 183 14.53 3.15 1.53
CA ALA A 183 13.93 4.47 1.41
C ALA A 183 13.25 4.69 0.05
N ALA A 184 13.92 4.36 -1.05
CA ALA A 184 13.36 4.53 -2.39
C ALA A 184 12.12 3.65 -2.61
N VAL A 185 12.18 2.38 -2.21
CA VAL A 185 11.06 1.46 -2.40
C VAL A 185 9.87 1.84 -1.52
N THR A 186 10.08 2.16 -0.23
CA THR A 186 8.96 2.52 0.65
C THR A 186 8.28 3.82 0.24
N GLN A 187 9.05 4.81 -0.19
CA GLN A 187 8.51 6.08 -0.70
C GLN A 187 7.72 5.86 -2.00
N ALA A 188 8.26 5.08 -2.94
CA ALA A 188 7.56 4.76 -4.18
C ALA A 188 6.28 3.93 -3.94
N SER A 189 6.33 2.98 -3.01
CA SER A 189 5.15 2.19 -2.64
C SER A 189 4.06 3.03 -1.96
N ASP A 190 4.43 3.94 -1.06
CA ASP A 190 3.47 4.83 -0.40
C ASP A 190 2.82 5.78 -1.42
N ASP A 191 3.60 6.37 -2.32
CA ASP A 191 3.08 7.21 -3.42
C ASP A 191 2.20 6.42 -4.38
N GLY A 192 2.56 5.18 -4.69
CA GLY A 192 1.73 4.28 -5.49
C GLY A 192 0.37 4.03 -4.82
N LEU A 193 0.34 3.82 -3.50
CA LEU A 193 -0.91 3.71 -2.75
C LEU A 193 -1.71 5.02 -2.78
N ILE A 194 -1.07 6.17 -2.63
CA ILE A 194 -1.75 7.48 -2.75
C ILE A 194 -2.43 7.60 -4.12
N ALA A 195 -1.72 7.27 -5.21
CA ALA A 195 -2.25 7.33 -6.58
C ALA A 195 -3.42 6.35 -6.80
N VAL A 196 -3.29 5.11 -6.30
CA VAL A 196 -4.33 4.09 -6.39
C VAL A 196 -5.59 4.52 -5.64
N PHE A 197 -5.44 5.03 -4.42
CA PHE A 197 -6.58 5.48 -3.61
C PHE A 197 -7.21 6.75 -4.18
N ASP A 198 -6.41 7.66 -4.75
CA ASP A 198 -6.93 8.80 -5.51
C ASP A 198 -7.83 8.34 -6.65
N ALA A 199 -7.34 7.46 -7.55
CA ALA A 199 -8.14 6.96 -8.66
C ALA A 199 -9.39 6.19 -8.20
N LYS A 200 -9.25 5.30 -7.21
CA LYS A 200 -10.38 4.52 -6.64
C LYS A 200 -11.50 5.42 -6.15
N TYR A 201 -11.19 6.42 -5.35
CA TYR A 201 -12.19 7.29 -4.73
C TYR A 201 -12.57 8.50 -5.59
N HIS A 202 -11.83 8.80 -6.64
CA HIS A 202 -12.23 9.76 -7.66
C HIS A 202 -13.32 9.17 -8.57
N TYR A 203 -13.13 7.94 -9.06
CA TYR A 203 -14.11 7.30 -9.94
C TYR A 203 -15.21 6.57 -9.18
N GLY A 204 -14.90 6.02 -8.00
CA GLY A 204 -15.85 5.29 -7.18
C GLY A 204 -16.57 4.20 -7.97
N PHE A 205 -15.85 3.47 -8.83
CA PHE A 205 -16.46 2.47 -9.71
C PHE A 205 -16.75 1.18 -8.97
N TRP A 206 -17.88 0.53 -9.28
CA TRP A 206 -18.31 -0.69 -8.60
C TRP A 206 -17.35 -1.88 -8.74
N ARG A 207 -17.44 -2.79 -7.77
CA ARG A 207 -16.69 -4.06 -7.79
C ARG A 207 -17.40 -5.11 -8.65
N PRO A 208 -16.68 -6.10 -9.19
CA PRO A 208 -17.28 -7.17 -9.99
C PRO A 208 -18.43 -7.91 -9.32
N LEU A 209 -18.36 -8.16 -8.01
CA LEU A 209 -19.44 -8.80 -7.26
C LEU A 209 -20.76 -8.02 -7.40
N THR A 210 -20.71 -6.70 -7.22
CA THR A 210 -21.89 -5.84 -7.34
C THR A 210 -22.34 -5.76 -8.78
N ALA A 211 -21.42 -5.53 -9.72
CA ALA A 211 -21.73 -5.39 -11.13
C ALA A 211 -22.41 -6.66 -11.69
N ILE A 212 -21.81 -7.83 -11.47
CA ILE A 212 -22.29 -9.10 -12.06
C ILE A 212 -23.65 -9.53 -11.50
N ARG A 213 -23.92 -9.24 -10.22
CA ARG A 213 -25.22 -9.53 -9.60
C ARG A 213 -26.29 -8.48 -9.92
N ASN A 214 -25.93 -7.41 -10.62
CA ASN A 214 -26.79 -6.31 -11.07
C ASN A 214 -26.61 -6.03 -12.58
N GLY A 215 -26.17 -7.02 -13.37
CA GLY A 215 -25.85 -6.81 -14.79
C GLY A 215 -27.05 -6.34 -15.64
N ASP A 216 -28.27 -6.56 -15.16
CA ASP A 216 -29.52 -6.15 -15.79
C ASP A 216 -29.92 -4.68 -15.57
N ILE A 217 -29.12 -3.90 -14.82
CA ILE A 217 -29.40 -2.47 -14.54
C ILE A 217 -28.30 -1.52 -15.03
N ASP A 218 -27.32 -2.01 -15.78
CA ASP A 218 -26.25 -1.19 -16.35
C ASP A 218 -26.58 -0.60 -17.74
N GLY A 219 -27.71 -1.03 -18.32
CA GLY A 219 -28.19 -0.58 -19.63
C GLY A 219 -27.54 -1.30 -20.82
N ASN A 220 -26.92 -2.47 -20.61
CA ASN A 220 -26.22 -3.23 -21.64
C ASN A 220 -26.76 -4.66 -21.74
N ASP A 221 -27.38 -5.01 -22.87
CA ASP A 221 -27.96 -6.36 -23.06
C ASP A 221 -26.91 -7.49 -23.13
N ALA A 222 -25.61 -7.14 -23.25
CA ALA A 222 -24.52 -8.10 -23.29
C ALA A 222 -23.94 -8.46 -21.90
N THR A 223 -24.44 -7.89 -20.81
CA THR A 223 -23.96 -8.11 -19.43
C THR A 223 -24.97 -8.86 -18.57
N GLU A 224 -25.31 -10.08 -18.99
CA GLU A 224 -26.29 -10.91 -18.28
C GLU A 224 -25.98 -11.05 -16.77
N ARG A 225 -26.97 -10.73 -15.93
CA ARG A 225 -26.93 -10.90 -14.48
C ARG A 225 -26.69 -12.36 -14.09
N ASP A 226 -25.77 -12.59 -13.16
CA ASP A 226 -25.64 -13.87 -12.45
C ASP A 226 -25.80 -13.63 -10.96
N GLU A 227 -26.98 -13.98 -10.45
CA GLU A 227 -27.36 -13.75 -9.06
C GLU A 227 -26.63 -14.62 -8.05
N SER A 228 -26.00 -15.71 -8.50
CA SER A 228 -25.25 -16.65 -7.67
C SER A 228 -23.75 -16.35 -7.65
N TRP A 229 -23.29 -15.44 -8.51
CA TRP A 229 -21.89 -15.15 -8.70
C TRP A 229 -21.23 -14.65 -7.41
N VAL A 230 -20.08 -15.24 -7.11
CA VAL A 230 -19.18 -14.83 -6.03
C VAL A 230 -17.74 -14.94 -6.53
N PRO A 231 -16.86 -14.00 -6.15
CA PRO A 231 -15.49 -14.00 -6.61
C PRO A 231 -14.70 -15.17 -6.01
N PHE A 232 -13.65 -15.59 -6.70
CA PHE A 232 -12.72 -16.61 -6.22
C PHE A 232 -11.93 -16.16 -5.00
N ILE A 233 -11.43 -14.92 -5.06
CA ILE A 233 -10.80 -14.20 -3.98
C ILE A 233 -11.87 -13.35 -3.30
N GLU A 234 -11.99 -13.42 -1.98
CA GLU A 234 -13.00 -12.65 -1.26
C GLU A 234 -12.64 -11.16 -1.27
N THR A 235 -13.64 -10.30 -1.48
CA THR A 235 -13.43 -8.86 -1.68
C THR A 235 -14.19 -8.05 -0.63
#